data_AF-A0A512DD29-F1
#
_entry.id   AF-A0A512DD29-F1
#
_cell.length_a   1.000
_cell.length_b   1.000
_cell.length_c   1.000
_cell.angle_alpha   90.00
_cell.angle_beta   90.00
_cell.angle_gamma   90.00
#
_symmetry.space_group_name_H-M   'P 1'
#
loop_
_entity.id
_entity.type
_entity.pdbx_description
1 polymer ?
#
loop_
_entity_poly.entity_id
_entity_poly.type
_entity_poly.pdbx_seq_one_letter_code
_entity_poly.pdbx_strand_id
1 'polypeptide(L)'
;MTHHRALAAVLALRHAVAADDSSAAAGLPVTETDDDHQVIARYISDRGTVMAWTLPTGEQVLYSGAIEVSEDFDWTPVGTPRVYRFVNASETDVKADARRLFLAQSLKNGAARRFAGWRDRIVALIPEEVGAKESKIFRTRADGAIEITHTYDVLDAYAKYAEWVNALAHEFGGTDDKLAAGIETPDIEPLNPMAVKIAQAWLMREAADAALDQARHSLKFGLAGFSRLLRFYDSDGSSVAELARSLHTDRPNLSRAIKAADSDPQIAAAFGN
;
A
#
# COMPACT_ATOMS: atom_id res chain seq x y z
N MET A 1 -4.75 -16.49 6.80
CA MET A 1 -5.04 -16.88 5.41
C MET A 1 -3.84 -17.62 4.83
N THR A 2 -4.06 -18.68 4.05
CA THR A 2 -3.00 -19.32 3.26
C THR A 2 -3.03 -18.77 1.84
N HIS A 3 -1.98 -18.07 1.42
CA HIS A 3 -1.86 -17.55 0.06
C HIS A 3 -1.60 -18.68 -0.93
N HIS A 4 -1.86 -18.41 -2.22
CA HIS A 4 -1.55 -19.34 -3.30
C HIS A 4 -0.06 -19.74 -3.27
N ARG A 5 0.27 -21.01 -3.53
CA ARG A 5 1.65 -21.53 -3.45
C ARG A 5 2.65 -20.75 -4.30
N ALA A 6 2.22 -20.28 -5.48
CA ALA A 6 3.06 -19.46 -6.35
C ALA A 6 3.44 -18.11 -5.70
N LEU A 7 2.51 -17.47 -4.98
CA LEU A 7 2.83 -16.26 -4.22
C LEU A 7 3.79 -16.55 -3.08
N ALA A 8 3.57 -17.66 -2.36
CA ALA A 8 4.49 -18.07 -1.30
C ALA A 8 5.93 -18.27 -1.82
N ALA A 9 6.10 -18.77 -3.04
CA ALA A 9 7.41 -18.91 -3.67
C ALA A 9 8.04 -17.55 -4.03
N VAL A 10 7.26 -16.59 -4.55
CA VAL A 10 7.74 -15.23 -4.85
C VAL A 10 8.15 -14.47 -3.58
N LEU A 11 7.39 -14.67 -2.49
CA LEU A 11 7.62 -14.02 -1.19
C LEU A 11 8.64 -14.74 -0.29
N ALA A 12 9.20 -15.88 -0.73
CA ALA A 12 10.23 -16.56 0.03
C ALA A 12 11.53 -15.74 0.06
N LEU A 13 12.16 -15.68 1.24
CA LEU A 13 13.49 -15.09 1.39
C LEU A 13 14.50 -15.85 0.52
N ARG A 14 15.39 -15.12 -0.16
CA ARG A 14 16.37 -15.71 -1.09
C ARG A 14 17.79 -15.69 -0.55
N HIS A 15 18.11 -14.74 0.32
CA HIS A 15 19.45 -14.46 0.82
C HIS A 15 19.52 -14.56 2.35
N ALA A 16 18.47 -14.12 3.03
CA ALA A 16 18.37 -14.16 4.48
C ALA A 16 18.08 -15.60 4.98
N VAL A 17 18.84 -16.06 5.97
CA VAL A 17 18.65 -17.35 6.66
C VAL A 17 18.20 -17.09 8.10
N ALA A 18 17.22 -17.86 8.58
CA ALA A 18 16.73 -17.73 9.95
C ALA A 18 17.88 -17.99 10.95
N ALA A 19 18.03 -17.12 11.94
CA ALA A 19 18.97 -17.33 13.03
C ALA A 19 18.32 -18.20 14.12
N ASP A 20 19.01 -19.24 14.56
CA ASP A 20 18.52 -20.15 15.61
C ASP A 20 18.57 -19.51 17.01
N ASP A 21 19.42 -18.50 17.22
CA ASP A 21 19.62 -17.82 18.51
C ASP A 21 18.81 -16.53 18.64
N SER A 22 17.78 -16.57 19.48
CA SER A 22 16.96 -15.40 19.85
C SER A 22 17.70 -14.34 20.68
N SER A 23 18.87 -14.67 21.24
CA SER A 23 19.70 -13.74 22.02
C SER A 23 20.24 -12.58 21.18
N ALA A 24 20.40 -12.78 19.87
CA ALA A 24 20.73 -11.71 18.93
C ALA A 24 19.61 -10.67 18.78
N ALA A 25 18.37 -10.99 19.18
CA ALA A 25 17.21 -10.09 19.16
C ALA A 25 17.19 -9.08 20.32
N ALA A 26 17.83 -9.41 21.44
CA ALA A 26 17.62 -8.74 22.72
C ALA A 26 18.32 -7.36 22.88
N GLY A 27 19.05 -6.90 21.86
CA GLY A 27 19.78 -5.62 21.88
C GLY A 27 19.67 -4.81 20.60
N LEU A 28 18.74 -5.17 19.71
CA LEU A 28 18.61 -4.49 18.42
C LEU A 28 17.77 -3.21 18.59
N PRO A 29 18.30 -2.04 18.22
CA PRO A 29 17.58 -0.80 18.38
C PRO A 29 16.29 -0.83 17.56
N VAL A 30 15.17 -0.68 18.27
CA VAL A 30 13.82 -0.56 17.71
C VAL A 30 13.60 0.87 17.16
N THR A 31 14.52 1.79 17.45
CA THR A 31 14.47 3.22 17.14
C THR A 31 15.52 3.65 16.12
N GLU A 32 15.28 4.81 15.51
CA GLU A 32 15.98 5.36 14.33
C GLU A 32 17.47 5.68 14.50
N THR A 33 17.92 5.79 15.74
CA THR A 33 19.21 6.38 16.08
C THR A 33 19.82 5.64 17.25
N ASP A 34 20.59 4.61 16.92
CA ASP A 34 21.74 4.26 17.72
C ASP A 34 22.95 4.50 16.81
N ASP A 35 23.89 5.35 17.24
CA ASP A 35 25.01 5.83 16.40
C ASP A 35 25.86 4.67 15.83
N ASP A 36 25.72 3.49 16.41
CA ASP A 36 26.42 2.26 16.08
C ASP A 36 25.73 1.41 14.99
N HIS A 37 24.48 1.71 14.59
CA HIS A 37 23.68 0.87 13.68
C HIS A 37 23.24 1.62 12.41
N GLN A 38 23.65 1.13 11.23
CA GLN A 38 23.21 1.70 9.95
C GLN A 38 21.94 1.01 9.44
N VAL A 39 20.81 1.73 9.40
CA VAL A 39 19.55 1.22 8.84
C VAL A 39 19.64 1.12 7.32
N ILE A 40 19.40 -0.07 6.78
CA ILE A 40 19.36 -0.35 5.33
C ILE A 40 17.93 -0.22 4.78
N ALA A 41 16.96 -0.78 5.52
CA ALA A 41 15.55 -0.79 5.12
C ALA A 41 14.64 -0.82 6.35
N ARG A 42 13.51 -0.12 6.27
CA ARG A 42 12.51 -0.03 7.32
C ARG A 42 11.11 -0.01 6.71
N TYR A 43 10.26 -0.91 7.19
CA TYR A 43 8.87 -1.03 6.78
C TYR A 43 8.01 -1.28 8.01
N ILE A 44 6.99 -0.44 8.24
CA ILE A 44 6.14 -0.50 9.43
C ILE A 44 4.68 -0.40 9.01
N SER A 45 3.84 -1.21 9.64
CA SER A 45 2.38 -1.19 9.52
C SER A 45 1.77 -1.24 10.92
N ASP A 46 0.45 -1.07 11.01
CA ASP A 46 -0.36 -1.18 12.23
C ASP A 46 -0.23 -2.51 13.00
N ARG A 47 0.29 -3.55 12.35
CA ARG A 47 0.32 -4.92 12.90
C ARG A 47 1.71 -5.56 12.87
N GLY A 48 2.71 -4.86 12.38
CA GLY A 48 4.04 -5.44 12.28
C GLY A 48 5.07 -4.55 11.61
N THR A 49 6.32 -4.90 11.86
CA THR A 49 7.50 -4.19 11.38
C THR A 49 8.51 -5.16 10.80
N VAL A 50 9.22 -4.69 9.78
CA VAL A 50 10.41 -5.32 9.22
C VAL A 50 11.51 -4.28 9.13
N MET A 51 12.67 -4.61 9.69
CA MET A 51 13.83 -3.72 9.75
C MET A 51 15.08 -4.49 9.36
N ALA A 52 15.94 -3.86 8.57
CA ALA A 52 17.24 -4.39 8.22
C ALA A 52 18.32 -3.35 8.53
N TRP A 53 19.42 -3.80 9.11
CA TRP A 53 20.55 -2.95 9.47
C TRP A 53 21.88 -3.69 9.32
N THR A 54 22.96 -2.91 9.30
CA THR A 54 24.33 -3.39 9.46
C THR A 54 24.75 -3.19 10.92
N LEU A 55 25.17 -4.27 11.57
CA LEU A 55 25.74 -4.25 12.92
C LEU A 55 27.16 -3.63 12.91
N PRO A 56 27.67 -3.17 14.07
CA PRO A 56 29.05 -2.68 14.19
C PRO A 56 30.12 -3.68 13.73
N THR A 57 29.82 -4.97 13.80
CA THR A 57 30.68 -6.06 13.32
C THR A 57 30.76 -6.14 11.79
N GLY A 58 29.93 -5.38 11.07
CA GLY A 58 29.72 -5.47 9.63
C GLY A 58 28.69 -6.52 9.21
N GLU A 59 28.15 -7.29 10.15
CA GLU A 59 27.11 -8.29 9.86
C GLU A 59 25.78 -7.61 9.54
N GLN A 60 25.12 -8.05 8.46
CA GLN A 60 23.79 -7.59 8.10
C GLN A 60 22.74 -8.55 8.64
N VAL A 61 21.69 -8.00 9.24
CA VAL A 61 20.57 -8.79 9.77
C VAL A 61 19.23 -8.18 9.38
N LEU A 62 18.21 -9.03 9.35
CA LEU A 62 16.83 -8.70 9.05
C LEU A 62 15.94 -9.15 10.21
N TYR A 63 15.14 -8.23 10.69
CA TYR A 63 14.20 -8.43 11.78
C TYR A 63 12.77 -8.38 11.25
N SER A 64 11.91 -9.25 11.78
CA SER A 64 10.46 -9.18 11.62
C SER A 64 9.78 -9.42 12.95
N GLY A 65 8.88 -8.52 13.32
CA GLY A 65 8.14 -8.58 14.58
C GLY A 65 6.70 -8.11 14.41
N ALA A 66 5.82 -8.61 15.26
CA ALA A 66 4.52 -7.98 15.47
C ALA A 66 4.71 -6.74 16.35
N ILE A 67 3.81 -5.76 16.20
CA ILE A 67 3.83 -4.55 17.01
C ILE A 67 2.42 -4.24 17.48
N GLU A 68 2.33 -3.46 18.56
CA GLU A 68 1.11 -2.75 18.96
C GLU A 68 1.37 -1.25 18.82
N VAL A 69 0.38 -0.53 18.29
CA VAL A 69 0.41 0.92 18.10
C VAL A 69 -0.45 1.59 19.17
N SER A 70 0.09 2.61 19.83
CA SER A 70 -0.60 3.41 20.85
C SER A 70 -1.49 4.49 20.20
N GLU A 71 -2.29 5.19 21.02
CA GLU A 71 -3.11 6.32 20.56
C GLU A 71 -2.28 7.49 20.02
N ASP A 72 -1.02 7.61 20.45
CA ASP A 72 -0.09 8.67 20.04
C ASP A 72 0.73 8.28 18.80
N PHE A 73 0.38 7.17 18.12
CA PHE A 73 1.11 6.61 16.97
C PHE A 73 2.53 6.10 17.27
N ASP A 74 2.88 5.98 18.56
CA ASP A 74 4.05 5.22 18.98
C ASP A 74 3.78 3.72 18.86
N TRP A 75 4.81 2.93 18.63
CA TRP A 75 4.67 1.48 18.50
C TRP A 75 5.66 0.73 19.37
N THR A 76 5.25 -0.44 19.84
CA THR A 76 6.07 -1.33 20.66
C THR A 76 6.07 -2.74 20.07
N PRO A 77 7.23 -3.42 20.03
CA PRO A 77 7.28 -4.83 19.63
C PRO A 77 6.49 -5.72 20.59
N VAL A 78 5.75 -6.67 20.04
CA VAL A 78 5.02 -7.69 20.82
C VAL A 78 5.33 -9.10 20.34
N GLY A 79 5.32 -10.04 21.28
CA GLY A 79 5.65 -11.45 21.02
C GLY A 79 7.14 -11.70 20.78
N THR A 80 7.45 -12.86 20.21
CA THR A 80 8.83 -13.25 19.91
C THR A 80 9.19 -12.84 18.48
N PRO A 81 10.14 -11.92 18.29
CA PRO A 81 10.57 -11.53 16.95
C PRO A 81 11.33 -12.65 16.25
N ARG A 82 11.39 -12.55 14.93
CA ARG A 82 12.19 -13.41 14.07
C ARG A 82 13.38 -12.63 13.55
N VAL A 83 14.56 -13.19 13.71
CA VAL A 83 15.82 -12.62 13.22
C VAL A 83 16.36 -13.52 12.13
N TYR A 84 16.84 -12.89 11.07
CA TYR A 84 17.50 -13.52 9.95
C TYR A 84 18.86 -12.86 9.73
N ARG A 85 19.82 -13.63 9.22
CA ARG A 85 21.18 -13.17 8.93
C ARG A 85 21.44 -13.29 7.44
N PHE A 86 22.25 -12.38 6.92
CA PHE A 86 22.73 -12.43 5.54
C PHE A 86 24.17 -12.91 5.49
N VAL A 87 24.49 -13.71 4.47
CA VAL A 87 25.86 -14.13 4.17
C VAL A 87 26.32 -13.42 2.90
N ASN A 88 27.21 -12.44 3.02
CA ASN A 88 27.79 -11.70 1.90
C ASN A 88 26.75 -11.14 0.91
N ALA A 89 25.63 -10.62 1.42
CA ALA A 89 24.58 -10.04 0.58
C ALA A 89 24.89 -8.60 0.21
N SER A 90 24.46 -8.17 -0.98
CA SER A 90 24.48 -6.75 -1.32
C SER A 90 23.35 -6.01 -0.60
N GLU A 91 23.47 -4.68 -0.46
CA GLU A 91 22.39 -3.86 0.10
C GLU A 91 21.06 -4.01 -0.69
N THR A 92 21.17 -4.22 -2.00
CA THR A 92 20.02 -4.50 -2.88
C THR A 92 19.32 -5.80 -2.51
N ASP A 93 20.09 -6.84 -2.21
CA ASP A 93 19.56 -8.16 -1.81
C ASP A 93 18.86 -8.09 -0.45
N VAL A 94 19.45 -7.35 0.49
CA VAL A 94 18.86 -7.07 1.81
C VAL A 94 17.51 -6.35 1.65
N LYS A 95 17.46 -5.29 0.85
CA LYS A 95 16.22 -4.55 0.56
C LYS A 95 15.17 -5.44 -0.11
N ALA A 96 15.58 -6.30 -1.04
CA ALA A 96 14.66 -7.21 -1.72
C ALA A 96 14.01 -8.21 -0.76
N ASP A 97 14.80 -8.82 0.13
CA ASP A 97 14.30 -9.75 1.14
C ASP A 97 13.48 -9.07 2.24
N ALA A 98 13.84 -7.85 2.64
CA ALA A 98 13.04 -7.04 3.55
C ALA A 98 11.63 -6.77 2.98
N ARG A 99 11.54 -6.41 1.69
CA ARG A 99 10.24 -6.21 1.00
C ARG A 99 9.41 -7.49 0.94
N ARG A 100 10.05 -8.64 0.63
CA ARG A 100 9.38 -9.95 0.59
C ARG A 100 8.79 -10.29 1.95
N LEU A 101 9.58 -10.16 2.99
CA LEU A 101 9.18 -10.47 4.36
C LEU A 101 8.05 -9.55 4.81
N PHE A 102 8.16 -8.24 4.57
CA PHE A 102 7.15 -7.28 4.97
C PHE A 102 5.82 -7.50 4.25
N LEU A 103 5.85 -7.72 2.94
CA LEU A 103 4.63 -8.03 2.17
C LEU A 103 4.00 -9.34 2.65
N ALA A 104 4.79 -10.40 2.84
CA ALA A 104 4.30 -11.68 3.35
C ALA A 104 3.66 -11.55 4.74
N GLN A 105 4.30 -10.81 5.64
CA GLN A 105 3.78 -10.56 6.98
C GLN A 105 2.47 -9.77 6.92
N SER A 106 2.44 -8.69 6.14
CA SER A 106 1.30 -7.78 6.03
C SER A 106 0.05 -8.45 5.47
N LEU A 107 0.23 -9.35 4.51
CA LEU A 107 -0.87 -10.15 3.96
C LEU A 107 -1.37 -11.21 4.97
N LYS A 108 -0.48 -11.73 5.83
CA LYS A 108 -0.81 -12.77 6.81
C LYS A 108 -1.48 -12.22 8.06
N ASN A 109 -1.00 -11.11 8.60
CA ASN A 109 -1.51 -10.49 9.84
C ASN A 109 -2.69 -9.54 9.59
N GLY A 110 -3.01 -9.25 8.33
CA GLY A 110 -4.13 -8.38 7.95
C GLY A 110 -3.79 -6.89 7.97
N ALA A 111 -2.52 -6.50 7.96
CA ALA A 111 -2.10 -5.11 7.82
C ALA A 111 -2.40 -4.52 6.43
N ALA A 112 -2.42 -5.37 5.40
CA ALA A 112 -2.82 -4.95 4.06
C ALA A 112 -4.32 -4.61 4.04
N ARG A 113 -4.65 -3.32 3.89
CA ARG A 113 -6.05 -2.84 3.88
C ARG A 113 -6.77 -3.15 2.58
N ARG A 114 -6.03 -3.19 1.48
CA ARG A 114 -6.54 -3.58 0.17
C ARG A 114 -5.48 -4.35 -0.59
N PHE A 115 -5.86 -5.42 -1.25
CA PHE A 115 -4.96 -6.18 -2.11
C PHE A 115 -5.75 -6.88 -3.21
N ALA A 116 -5.17 -6.95 -4.40
CA ALA A 116 -5.73 -7.65 -5.54
C ALA A 116 -4.61 -8.33 -6.32
N GLY A 117 -4.92 -9.45 -6.97
CA GLY A 117 -3.91 -10.22 -7.66
C GLY A 117 -4.40 -11.56 -8.18
N TRP A 118 -3.50 -12.25 -8.87
CA TRP A 118 -3.70 -13.61 -9.37
C TRP A 118 -2.40 -14.39 -9.23
N ARG A 119 -2.47 -15.57 -8.60
CA ARG A 119 -1.33 -16.45 -8.33
C ARG A 119 -0.17 -15.69 -7.65
N ASP A 120 0.91 -15.45 -8.38
CA ASP A 120 2.16 -14.84 -7.96
C ASP A 120 2.25 -13.34 -8.29
N ARG A 121 1.21 -12.78 -8.91
CA ARG A 121 1.05 -11.34 -9.12
C ARG A 121 0.10 -10.76 -8.09
N ILE A 122 0.55 -9.77 -7.33
CA ILE A 122 -0.25 -9.06 -6.35
C ILE A 122 0.13 -7.59 -6.33
N VAL A 123 -0.88 -6.75 -6.08
CA VAL A 123 -0.74 -5.36 -5.67
C VAL A 123 -1.39 -5.24 -4.29
N ALA A 124 -0.70 -4.64 -3.33
CA ALA A 124 -1.18 -4.48 -1.97
C ALA A 124 -0.94 -3.05 -1.48
N LEU A 125 -1.97 -2.45 -0.88
CA LEU A 125 -1.93 -1.19 -0.16
C LEU A 125 -1.80 -1.49 1.33
N ILE A 126 -0.71 -1.01 1.92
CA ILE A 126 -0.35 -1.20 3.33
C ILE A 126 -0.14 0.19 3.92
N PRO A 127 -1.04 0.68 4.79
CA PRO A 127 -0.84 1.94 5.49
C PRO A 127 0.38 1.86 6.41
N GLU A 128 1.16 2.93 6.43
CA GLU A 128 2.21 3.10 7.44
C GLU A 128 1.62 3.89 8.60
N GLU A 129 1.70 3.35 9.81
CA GLU A 129 1.07 4.00 10.97
C GLU A 129 2.01 4.94 11.74
N VAL A 130 3.29 5.03 11.39
CA VAL A 130 4.21 5.98 12.02
C VAL A 130 4.17 7.31 11.29
N GLY A 131 3.00 7.94 11.25
CA GLY A 131 2.79 9.23 10.59
C GLY A 131 1.36 9.42 10.08
N ALA A 132 0.86 10.65 10.13
CA ALA A 132 -0.47 10.95 9.63
C ALA A 132 -0.51 10.74 8.10
N LYS A 133 -1.17 9.64 7.68
CA LYS A 133 -1.65 9.36 6.30
C LYS A 133 -0.65 8.74 5.33
N GLU A 134 0.50 8.25 5.80
CA GLU A 134 1.46 7.57 4.94
C GLU A 134 0.99 6.16 4.55
N SER A 135 1.28 5.74 3.33
CA SER A 135 0.93 4.42 2.83
C SER A 135 1.97 3.95 1.84
N LYS A 136 2.26 2.65 1.88
CA LYS A 136 3.10 2.00 0.88
C LYS A 136 2.28 1.07 0.02
N ILE A 137 2.58 1.10 -1.27
CA ILE A 137 1.98 0.19 -2.23
C ILE A 137 3.07 -0.72 -2.73
N PHE A 138 2.80 -2.02 -2.65
CA PHE A 138 3.70 -3.07 -3.07
C PHE A 138 3.11 -3.76 -4.29
N ARG A 139 3.95 -4.08 -5.28
CA ARG A 139 3.60 -4.89 -6.44
C ARG A 139 4.67 -5.93 -6.71
N THR A 140 4.27 -7.18 -6.87
CA THR A 140 5.17 -8.22 -7.40
C THR A 140 5.22 -8.13 -8.93
N ARG A 141 6.43 -8.13 -9.48
CA ARG A 141 6.70 -8.10 -10.93
C ARG A 141 6.85 -9.51 -11.50
N ALA A 142 7.01 -9.58 -12.83
CA ALA A 142 7.09 -10.84 -13.55
C ALA A 142 8.33 -11.69 -13.28
N ASP A 143 9.43 -11.03 -12.97
CA ASP A 143 10.70 -11.60 -12.53
C ASP A 143 10.71 -12.03 -11.04
N GLY A 144 9.59 -11.83 -10.33
CA GLY A 144 9.49 -12.06 -8.89
C GLY A 144 10.21 -11.00 -8.05
N ALA A 145 10.58 -9.86 -8.63
CA ALA A 145 10.97 -8.67 -7.88
C ALA A 145 9.74 -8.00 -7.24
N ILE A 146 9.99 -7.20 -6.21
CA ILE A 146 8.95 -6.41 -5.54
C ILE A 146 9.24 -4.94 -5.74
N GLU A 147 8.33 -4.30 -6.46
CA GLU A 147 8.25 -2.87 -6.62
C GLU A 147 7.47 -2.25 -5.47
N ILE A 148 7.90 -1.07 -5.04
CA ILE A 148 7.30 -0.35 -3.93
C ILE A 148 7.27 1.14 -4.24
N THR A 149 6.19 1.80 -3.83
CA THR A 149 6.10 3.27 -3.84
C THR A 149 5.49 3.75 -2.52
N HIS A 150 5.86 4.97 -2.14
CA HIS A 150 5.40 5.63 -0.92
C HIS A 150 4.48 6.79 -1.29
N THR A 151 3.35 6.91 -0.62
CA THR A 151 2.36 7.96 -0.79
C THR A 151 2.08 8.62 0.56
N TYR A 152 2.11 9.95 0.60
CA TYR A 152 1.89 10.75 1.81
C TYR A 152 0.42 11.07 2.07
N ASP A 153 -0.47 10.73 1.13
CA ASP A 153 -1.91 10.90 1.25
C ASP A 153 -2.63 9.60 0.92
N VAL A 154 -3.69 9.30 1.67
CA VAL A 154 -4.51 8.11 1.51
C VAL A 154 -5.24 8.15 0.17
N LEU A 155 -5.71 9.32 -0.29
CA LEU A 155 -6.40 9.40 -1.58
C LEU A 155 -5.43 9.10 -2.74
N ASP A 156 -4.21 9.63 -2.68
CA ASP A 156 -3.15 9.29 -3.63
C ASP A 156 -2.78 7.81 -3.56
N ALA A 157 -2.79 7.21 -2.36
CA ALA A 157 -2.56 5.78 -2.18
C ALA A 157 -3.62 4.94 -2.92
N TYR A 158 -4.91 5.26 -2.78
CA TYR A 158 -5.98 4.56 -3.51
C TYR A 158 -5.89 4.76 -5.02
N ALA A 159 -5.56 5.97 -5.48
CA ALA A 159 -5.36 6.25 -6.90
C ALA A 159 -4.19 5.43 -7.47
N LYS A 160 -3.05 5.41 -6.77
CA LYS A 160 -1.87 4.65 -7.20
C LYS A 160 -2.09 3.15 -7.12
N TYR A 161 -2.86 2.67 -6.14
CA TYR A 161 -3.30 1.29 -6.06
C TYR A 161 -4.15 0.92 -7.29
N ALA A 162 -5.14 1.73 -7.63
CA ALA A 162 -5.99 1.51 -8.81
C ALA A 162 -5.16 1.50 -10.11
N GLU A 163 -4.23 2.44 -10.26
CA GLU A 163 -3.29 2.50 -11.39
C GLU A 163 -2.50 1.18 -11.53
N TRP A 164 -1.91 0.69 -10.44
CA TRP A 164 -1.11 -0.53 -10.46
C TRP A 164 -1.92 -1.80 -10.64
N VAL A 165 -3.14 -1.87 -10.09
CA VAL A 165 -4.05 -2.99 -10.35
C VAL A 165 -4.50 -3.00 -11.81
N ASN A 166 -4.75 -1.84 -12.40
CA ASN A 166 -5.08 -1.75 -13.83
C ASN A 166 -3.89 -2.16 -14.70
N ALA A 167 -2.68 -1.68 -14.39
CA ALA A 167 -1.46 -2.11 -15.06
C ALA A 167 -1.23 -3.63 -14.94
N LEU A 168 -1.54 -4.21 -13.77
CA LEU A 168 -1.50 -5.65 -13.58
C LEU A 168 -2.59 -6.37 -14.41
N ALA A 169 -3.79 -5.81 -14.54
CA ALA A 169 -4.83 -6.38 -15.39
C ALA A 169 -4.37 -6.49 -16.85
N HIS A 170 -3.63 -5.50 -17.35
CA HIS A 170 -3.08 -5.51 -18.71
C HIS A 170 -2.01 -6.60 -18.92
N GLU A 171 -1.32 -7.08 -17.87
CA GLU A 171 -0.46 -8.30 -17.96
C GLU A 171 -1.25 -9.54 -18.38
N PHE A 172 -2.56 -9.56 -18.14
CA PHE A 172 -3.46 -10.64 -18.51
C PHE A 172 -4.32 -10.30 -19.73
N GLY A 173 -4.04 -9.20 -20.43
CA GLY A 173 -4.79 -8.75 -21.61
C GLY A 173 -4.51 -9.53 -22.89
N GLY A 174 -5.11 -9.05 -23.98
CA GLY A 174 -4.84 -9.56 -25.32
C GLY A 174 -3.40 -9.30 -25.75
N THR A 175 -2.99 -9.87 -26.90
CA THR A 175 -1.62 -9.72 -27.42
C THR A 175 -1.24 -8.25 -27.60
N ASP A 176 -2.16 -7.42 -28.11
CA ASP A 176 -1.93 -5.99 -28.33
C ASP A 176 -1.79 -5.20 -27.02
N ASP A 177 -2.61 -5.53 -26.01
CA ASP A 177 -2.53 -4.90 -24.68
C ASP A 177 -1.21 -5.24 -23.97
N LYS A 178 -0.74 -6.49 -24.09
CA LYS A 178 0.54 -6.95 -23.53
C LYS A 178 1.73 -6.28 -24.21
N LEU A 179 1.68 -6.16 -25.53
CA LEU A 179 2.70 -5.48 -26.33
C LEU A 179 2.75 -3.98 -26.00
N ALA A 180 1.60 -3.32 -25.88
CA ALA A 180 1.52 -1.90 -25.52
C ALA A 180 2.05 -1.60 -24.11
N ALA A 181 1.85 -2.53 -23.17
CA ALA A 181 2.36 -2.42 -21.81
C ALA A 181 3.83 -2.89 -21.66
N GLY A 182 4.48 -3.32 -22.74
CA GLY A 182 5.88 -3.76 -22.75
C GLY A 182 6.13 -5.04 -21.95
N ILE A 183 5.12 -5.89 -21.82
CA ILE A 183 5.18 -7.09 -20.98
C ILE A 183 5.58 -8.27 -21.86
N GLU A 184 6.85 -8.68 -21.77
CA GLU A 184 7.29 -9.99 -22.25
C GLU A 184 6.48 -11.06 -21.51
N THR A 185 5.98 -12.05 -22.24
CA THR A 185 5.04 -13.03 -21.68
C THR A 185 5.73 -13.75 -20.52
N PRO A 186 5.14 -13.85 -19.33
CA PRO A 186 5.82 -14.47 -18.19
C PRO A 186 6.26 -15.90 -18.53
N ASP A 187 7.43 -16.32 -18.04
CA ASP A 187 7.97 -17.70 -18.05
C ASP A 187 7.14 -18.71 -17.22
N ILE A 188 5.83 -18.46 -17.06
CA ILE A 188 4.92 -19.30 -16.30
C ILE A 188 4.23 -20.23 -17.29
N GLU A 189 4.14 -21.51 -16.90
CA GLU A 189 3.37 -22.55 -17.58
C GLU A 189 2.07 -21.97 -18.19
N PRO A 190 1.80 -22.21 -19.49
CA PRO A 190 0.79 -21.46 -20.23
C PRO A 190 -0.56 -21.54 -19.52
N LEU A 191 -0.99 -20.38 -19.02
CA LEU A 191 -2.26 -20.26 -18.32
C LEU A 191 -3.42 -20.59 -19.26
N ASN A 192 -4.45 -21.25 -18.74
CA ASN A 192 -5.69 -21.44 -19.48
C ASN A 192 -6.20 -20.08 -19.98
N PRO A 193 -6.41 -19.88 -21.30
CA PRO A 193 -6.80 -18.59 -21.86
C PRO A 193 -8.08 -18.00 -21.26
N MET A 194 -9.03 -18.84 -20.83
CA MET A 194 -10.24 -18.38 -20.16
C MET A 194 -9.94 -17.85 -18.75
N ALA A 195 -9.06 -18.52 -18.02
CA ALA A 195 -8.65 -18.10 -16.68
C ALA A 195 -7.94 -16.74 -16.71
N VAL A 196 -7.12 -16.50 -17.74
CA VAL A 196 -6.46 -15.21 -17.99
C VAL A 196 -7.49 -14.08 -18.19
N LYS A 197 -8.52 -14.30 -19.00
CA LYS A 197 -9.60 -13.32 -19.20
C LYS A 197 -10.41 -13.04 -17.93
N ILE A 198 -10.67 -14.07 -17.12
CA ILE A 198 -11.33 -13.92 -15.82
C ILE A 198 -10.45 -13.08 -14.88
N ALA A 199 -9.14 -13.36 -14.83
CA ALA A 199 -8.17 -12.60 -14.03
C ALA A 199 -8.18 -11.12 -14.43
N GLN A 200 -8.06 -10.83 -15.73
CA GLN A 200 -8.09 -9.48 -16.27
C GLN A 200 -9.38 -8.75 -15.88
N ALA A 201 -10.55 -9.34 -16.14
CA ALA A 201 -11.83 -8.72 -15.85
C ALA A 201 -12.03 -8.46 -14.35
N TRP A 202 -11.60 -9.41 -13.50
CA TRP A 202 -11.63 -9.24 -12.05
C TRP A 202 -10.75 -8.07 -11.61
N LEU A 203 -9.51 -8.00 -12.08
CA LEU A 203 -8.58 -6.93 -11.71
C LEU A 203 -9.04 -5.57 -12.22
N MET A 204 -9.59 -5.49 -13.44
CA MET A 204 -10.19 -4.25 -13.96
C MET A 204 -11.34 -3.76 -13.08
N ARG A 205 -12.20 -4.67 -12.60
CA ARG A 205 -13.26 -4.31 -11.64
C ARG A 205 -12.67 -3.77 -10.34
N GLU A 206 -11.68 -4.46 -9.76
CA GLU A 206 -11.04 -4.01 -8.52
C GLU A 206 -10.37 -2.64 -8.65
N ALA A 207 -9.72 -2.36 -9.78
CA ALA A 207 -9.14 -1.05 -10.08
C ALA A 207 -10.23 0.02 -10.19
N ALA A 208 -11.34 -0.27 -10.89
CA ALA A 208 -12.47 0.65 -11.03
C ALA A 208 -13.14 0.96 -9.68
N ASP A 209 -13.32 -0.04 -8.82
CA ASP A 209 -13.88 0.14 -7.49
C ASP A 209 -12.97 1.01 -6.62
N ALA A 210 -11.65 0.78 -6.65
CA ALA A 210 -10.70 1.61 -5.92
C ALA A 210 -10.67 3.07 -6.40
N ALA A 211 -10.71 3.28 -7.72
CA ALA A 211 -10.79 4.62 -8.31
C ALA A 211 -12.11 5.33 -7.96
N LEU A 212 -13.22 4.59 -7.95
CA LEU A 212 -14.53 5.12 -7.57
C LEU A 212 -14.56 5.52 -6.09
N ASP A 213 -14.00 4.70 -5.21
CA ASP A 213 -13.89 5.01 -3.78
C ASP A 213 -13.07 6.29 -3.56
N GLN A 214 -11.91 6.41 -4.23
CA GLN A 214 -11.08 7.61 -4.18
C GLN A 214 -11.85 8.83 -4.68
N ALA A 215 -12.50 8.74 -5.84
CA ALA A 215 -13.23 9.86 -6.44
C ALA A 215 -14.40 10.32 -5.57
N ARG A 216 -15.12 9.37 -4.94
CA ARG A 216 -16.22 9.68 -4.00
C ARG A 216 -15.73 10.46 -2.80
N HIS A 217 -14.63 10.03 -2.17
CA HIS A 217 -14.07 10.73 -1.02
C HIS A 217 -13.56 12.12 -1.41
N SER A 218 -12.79 12.23 -2.50
CA SER A 218 -12.29 13.50 -3.03
C SER A 218 -13.41 14.49 -3.34
N LEU A 219 -14.48 14.03 -4.00
CA LEU A 219 -15.66 14.85 -4.28
C LEU A 219 -16.32 15.33 -2.99
N LYS A 220 -16.48 14.46 -2.01
CA LYS A 220 -17.10 14.80 -0.73
C LYS A 220 -16.31 15.87 0.02
N PHE A 221 -14.98 15.73 0.11
CA PHE A 221 -14.10 16.76 0.67
C PHE A 221 -14.19 18.09 -0.10
N GLY A 222 -14.15 18.04 -1.43
CA GLY A 222 -14.27 19.22 -2.28
C GLY A 222 -15.61 19.96 -2.11
N LEU A 223 -16.72 19.23 -2.01
CA LEU A 223 -18.06 19.83 -1.79
C LEU A 223 -18.19 20.47 -0.40
N ALA A 224 -17.62 19.85 0.64
CA ALA A 224 -17.59 20.45 1.97
C ALA A 224 -16.73 21.73 2.00
N GLY A 225 -15.55 21.70 1.37
CA GLY A 225 -14.70 22.89 1.20
C GLY A 225 -15.41 24.02 0.45
N PHE A 226 -16.08 23.69 -0.65
CA PHE A 226 -16.90 24.63 -1.43
C PHE A 226 -18.02 25.25 -0.58
N SER A 227 -18.73 24.46 0.23
CA SER A 227 -19.78 24.98 1.12
C SER A 227 -19.26 26.02 2.11
N ARG A 228 -18.03 25.85 2.61
CA ARG A 228 -17.42 26.79 3.56
C ARG A 228 -16.94 28.06 2.86
N LEU A 229 -16.34 27.93 1.67
CA LEU A 229 -15.95 29.09 0.86
C LEU A 229 -17.16 30.00 0.56
N LEU A 230 -18.32 29.42 0.25
CA LEU A 230 -19.57 30.16 0.08
C LEU A 230 -20.07 30.88 1.34
N ARG A 231 -19.66 30.44 2.54
CA ARG A 231 -20.01 31.13 3.81
C ARG A 231 -19.04 32.26 4.14
N PHE A 232 -17.76 32.13 3.77
CA PHE A 232 -16.71 33.10 4.09
C PHE A 232 -16.63 34.26 3.11
N TYR A 233 -16.80 33.96 1.83
CA TYR A 233 -16.93 34.98 0.82
C TYR A 233 -18.41 35.26 0.60
N ASP A 234 -18.86 36.44 1.01
CA ASP A 234 -20.17 36.99 0.70
C ASP A 234 -20.26 37.35 -0.81
N SER A 235 -19.80 36.43 -1.68
CA SER A 235 -19.37 36.75 -3.05
C SER A 235 -20.16 36.05 -4.13
N ASP A 236 -20.50 36.87 -5.13
CA ASP A 236 -20.99 36.61 -6.49
C ASP A 236 -20.07 35.70 -7.36
N GLY A 237 -19.17 34.89 -6.78
CA GLY A 237 -18.09 34.24 -7.52
C GLY A 237 -18.40 32.87 -8.14
N SER A 238 -19.30 32.08 -7.57
CA SER A 238 -19.76 30.78 -8.13
C SER A 238 -20.99 30.29 -7.38
N SER A 239 -22.18 30.50 -7.94
CA SER A 239 -23.41 29.98 -7.33
C SER A 239 -23.48 28.45 -7.46
N VAL A 240 -24.18 27.79 -6.52
CA VAL A 240 -24.50 26.34 -6.62
C VAL A 240 -25.17 26.00 -7.97
N ALA A 241 -25.89 26.95 -8.56
CA ALA A 241 -26.54 26.78 -9.86
C ALA A 241 -25.54 26.76 -11.03
N GLU A 242 -24.46 27.53 -10.98
CA GLU A 242 -23.38 27.50 -11.98
C GLU A 242 -22.56 26.22 -11.86
N LEU A 243 -22.20 25.83 -10.64
CA LEU A 243 -21.49 24.57 -10.41
C LEU A 243 -22.32 23.36 -10.90
N ALA A 244 -23.62 23.34 -10.64
CA ALA A 244 -24.51 22.29 -11.13
C ALA A 244 -24.54 22.22 -12.67
N ARG A 245 -24.61 23.39 -13.34
CA ARG A 245 -24.56 23.49 -14.81
C ARG A 245 -23.25 22.94 -15.36
N SER A 246 -22.11 23.32 -14.78
CA SER A 246 -20.78 22.86 -15.22
C SER A 246 -20.56 21.36 -15.00
N LEU A 247 -21.13 20.80 -13.93
CA LEU A 247 -21.06 19.36 -13.62
C LEU A 247 -22.13 18.53 -14.35
N HIS A 248 -22.97 19.16 -15.18
CA HIS A 248 -24.10 18.52 -15.85
C HIS A 248 -25.03 17.75 -14.89
N THR A 249 -25.29 18.33 -13.72
CA THR A 249 -26.20 17.78 -12.71
C THR A 249 -27.29 18.77 -12.36
N ASP A 250 -28.36 18.33 -11.70
CA ASP A 250 -29.40 19.24 -11.23
C ASP A 250 -29.02 19.91 -9.89
N ARG A 251 -29.47 21.16 -9.73
CA ARG A 251 -29.20 21.96 -8.54
C ARG A 251 -29.70 21.27 -7.25
N PRO A 252 -30.92 20.70 -7.18
CA PRO A 252 -31.36 19.98 -5.99
C PRO A 252 -30.46 18.82 -5.56
N ASN A 253 -29.97 18.00 -6.50
CA ASN A 253 -29.06 16.89 -6.23
C ASN A 253 -27.73 17.40 -5.69
N LEU A 254 -27.16 18.43 -6.33
CA LEU A 254 -25.90 19.02 -5.88
C LEU A 254 -26.05 19.66 -4.50
N SER A 255 -27.14 20.39 -4.23
CA SER A 255 -27.41 20.95 -2.89
C SER A 255 -27.53 19.87 -1.83
N ARG A 256 -28.17 18.73 -2.13
CA ARG A 256 -28.23 17.59 -1.21
C ARG A 256 -26.85 16.98 -0.95
N ALA A 257 -26.05 16.81 -1.99
CA ALA A 257 -24.69 16.28 -1.88
C ALA A 257 -23.77 17.20 -1.05
N ILE A 258 -23.84 18.52 -1.27
CA ILE A 258 -23.11 19.52 -0.47
C ILE A 258 -23.50 19.44 1.00
N LYS A 259 -24.81 19.41 1.30
CA LYS A 259 -25.29 19.32 2.67
C LYS A 259 -24.84 18.02 3.35
N ALA A 260 -24.93 16.89 2.65
CA ALA A 260 -24.48 15.60 3.16
C ALA A 260 -22.98 15.57 3.45
N ALA A 261 -22.17 16.18 2.57
CA ALA A 261 -20.74 16.30 2.76
C ALA A 261 -20.36 17.21 3.95
N ASP A 262 -21.05 18.34 4.11
CA ASP A 262 -20.81 19.28 5.23
C ASP A 262 -21.22 18.68 6.59
N SER A 263 -22.26 17.85 6.61
CA SER A 263 -22.72 17.15 7.81
C SER A 263 -21.90 15.90 8.18
N ASP A 264 -20.90 15.52 7.38
CA ASP A 264 -20.15 14.31 7.63
C ASP A 264 -19.21 14.48 8.84
N PRO A 265 -19.27 13.60 9.86
CA PRO A 265 -18.48 13.75 11.08
C PRO A 265 -16.95 13.71 10.85
N GLN A 266 -16.48 12.87 9.93
CA GLN A 266 -15.04 12.74 9.65
C GLN A 266 -14.51 13.98 8.93
N ILE A 267 -15.31 14.54 8.03
CA ILE A 267 -14.99 15.79 7.36
C ILE A 267 -15.09 16.96 8.34
N ALA A 268 -16.13 17.03 9.17
CA ALA A 268 -16.25 18.08 10.18
C ALA A 268 -15.03 18.13 11.12
N ALA A 269 -14.57 16.97 11.59
CA ALA A 269 -13.36 16.84 12.40
C ALA A 269 -12.09 17.27 11.66
N ALA A 270 -11.93 16.89 10.38
CA ALA A 270 -10.75 17.24 9.57
C ALA A 270 -10.60 18.75 9.31
N PHE A 271 -11.68 19.52 9.45
CA PHE A 271 -11.70 20.96 9.23
C PHE A 271 -11.82 21.79 10.52
N GLY A 272 -11.71 21.17 11.70
CA GLY A 272 -11.55 21.87 12.98
C GLY A 272 -12.79 22.58 13.51
N ASN A 273 -13.96 21.91 13.50
CA ASN A 273 -15.11 22.30 14.34
C ASN A 273 -15.11 21.50 15.65
#